data_AF-A0A2G5SA51-F1
#
_entry.id   AF-A0A2G5SA51-F1
#
_cell.length_a   1.000
_cell.length_b   1.000
_cell.length_c   1.000
_cell.angle_alpha   90.00
_cell.angle_beta   90.00
_cell.angle_gamma   90.00
#
_symmetry.space_group_name_H-M   'P 1'
#
loop_
_entity.id
_entity.type
_entity.pdbx_description
1 polymer ?
#
loop_
_entity_poly.entity_id
_entity_poly.type
_entity_poly.pdbx_seq_one_letter_code
_entity_poly.pdbx_strand_id
1 'polypeptide(L)'
;MNPIVINLKVQLTGAEGGGVKVVVHPQVLLTEDGGEMGVDQQVVVDQQVVADEQQAQAEIAKLKKSLHLQSKRMEAYKRRVEVLENANQIKGRHIQKLQTDSRMQQTVIQGLQEQNNRDADVIDYYHRMQQAYVSAHRCSVCQELYNSGDNTPHVLDCGHAVCGPCLDRLIIPPPPNQTVDLVLRCPVCRKIVYVFPARSRVLKQEKMKKVNENDRKMDVCPDFHVSECLFG
;
A
#
# COMPACT_ATOMS: atom_id res chain seq x y z
N MET A 1 68.43 28.16 -57.15
CA MET A 1 68.33 27.67 -55.76
C MET A 1 67.86 26.23 -55.82
N ASN A 2 68.71 25.27 -55.41
CA ASN A 2 68.34 23.85 -55.39
C ASN A 2 67.60 23.55 -54.06
N PRO A 3 66.52 22.76 -54.08
CA PRO A 3 65.82 22.41 -52.86
C PRO A 3 66.66 21.47 -51.99
N ILE A 4 66.80 21.81 -50.71
CA ILE A 4 67.39 20.93 -49.70
C ILE A 4 66.34 19.84 -49.40
N VAL A 5 66.67 18.60 -49.73
CA VAL A 5 65.82 17.43 -49.43
C VAL A 5 66.34 16.77 -48.17
N ILE A 6 65.60 16.91 -47.06
CA ILE A 6 65.91 16.23 -45.79
C ILE A 6 65.16 14.89 -45.77
N ASN A 7 65.89 13.78 -45.87
CA ASN A 7 65.33 12.45 -45.69
C ASN A 7 65.30 12.10 -44.20
N LEU A 8 64.10 12.05 -43.61
CA LEU A 8 63.89 11.63 -42.23
C LEU A 8 63.49 10.15 -42.20
N LYS A 9 64.29 9.32 -41.54
CA LYS A 9 63.96 7.92 -41.28
C LYS A 9 63.37 7.80 -39.87
N VAL A 10 62.04 7.74 -39.79
CA VAL A 10 61.32 7.59 -38.51
C VAL A 10 61.20 6.11 -38.19
N GLN A 11 61.78 5.66 -37.08
CA GLN A 11 61.55 4.33 -36.52
C GLN A 11 60.61 4.44 -35.31
N LEU A 12 59.45 3.80 -35.40
CA LEU A 12 58.49 3.69 -34.32
C LEU A 12 58.72 2.35 -33.61
N THR A 13 59.17 2.39 -32.36
CA THR A 13 59.25 1.20 -31.50
C THR A 13 58.21 1.31 -30.40
N GLY A 14 57.19 0.45 -30.43
CA GLY A 14 56.16 0.39 -29.40
C GLY A 14 56.62 -0.43 -28.21
N ALA A 15 56.55 0.15 -27.01
CA ALA A 15 56.57 -0.59 -25.75
C ALA A 15 55.15 -0.55 -25.14
N GLU A 16 54.70 -1.68 -24.60
CA GLU A 16 53.37 -1.87 -24.02
C GLU A 16 53.18 -0.97 -22.79
N GLY A 17 52.74 0.26 -23.02
CA GLY A 17 52.65 1.28 -21.98
C GLY A 17 52.60 2.71 -22.52
N GLY A 18 51.83 2.94 -23.59
CA GLY A 18 51.28 4.26 -23.94
C GLY A 18 52.22 5.45 -24.20
N GLY A 19 53.54 5.25 -24.31
CA GLY A 19 54.51 6.32 -24.60
C GLY A 19 55.27 6.10 -25.89
N VAL A 20 55.06 6.95 -26.90
CA VAL A 20 55.84 6.94 -28.15
C VAL A 20 57.13 7.73 -27.94
N LYS A 21 58.29 7.06 -28.05
CA LYS A 21 59.61 7.70 -27.98
C LYS A 21 60.14 7.90 -29.40
N VAL A 22 60.20 9.15 -29.87
CA VAL A 22 60.77 9.50 -31.18
C VAL A 22 62.24 9.87 -30.98
N VAL A 23 63.14 9.08 -31.56
CA VAL A 23 64.58 9.37 -31.58
C VAL A 23 64.95 9.84 -32.97
N VAL A 24 65.33 11.11 -33.10
CA VAL A 24 65.78 11.72 -34.36
C VAL A 24 67.30 11.75 -34.36
N HIS A 25 67.94 11.01 -35.26
CA HIS A 25 69.37 11.11 -35.53
C HIS A 25 69.58 12.01 -36.74
N PRO A 26 70.16 13.22 -36.58
CA PRO A 26 70.54 14.03 -37.74
C PRO A 26 71.76 13.40 -38.42
N GLN A 27 71.62 13.05 -39.70
CA GLN A 27 72.77 12.83 -40.57
C GLN A 27 73.07 14.13 -41.31
N VAL A 28 74.16 14.78 -40.91
CA VAL A 28 74.72 15.94 -41.60
C VAL A 28 75.64 15.40 -42.68
N LEU A 29 75.26 15.58 -43.96
CA LEU A 29 76.18 15.43 -45.07
C LEU A 29 76.95 16.75 -45.22
N LEU A 30 78.25 16.70 -44.92
CA LEU A 30 79.18 17.77 -45.21
C LEU A 30 79.43 17.80 -46.72
N THR A 31 79.05 18.88 -47.37
CA THR A 31 79.63 19.29 -48.65
C THR A 31 80.63 20.40 -48.35
N GLU A 32 81.91 20.04 -48.40
CA GLU A 32 83.01 20.98 -48.55
C GLU A 32 82.94 21.55 -49.96
N ASP A 33 82.79 22.87 -50.08
CA ASP A 33 83.63 23.73 -50.91
C ASP A 33 83.01 25.12 -51.10
N GLY A 34 83.77 26.14 -50.66
CA GLY A 34 83.91 27.39 -51.38
C GLY A 34 82.95 28.53 -51.03
N GLY A 35 83.53 29.60 -50.47
CA GLY A 35 83.08 30.97 -50.75
C GLY A 35 82.70 31.79 -49.53
N GLU A 36 83.70 32.34 -48.84
CA GLU A 36 83.52 33.50 -47.99
C GLU A 36 83.10 34.71 -48.86
N MET A 37 81.87 35.18 -48.66
CA MET A 37 81.52 36.58 -48.87
C MET A 37 80.63 37.02 -47.72
N GLY A 38 81.22 37.83 -46.83
CA GLY A 38 80.49 38.54 -45.77
C GLY A 38 79.49 39.51 -46.40
N VAL A 39 78.23 39.37 -46.00
CA VAL A 39 77.19 40.36 -46.26
C VAL A 39 76.46 40.59 -44.94
N ASP A 40 76.38 41.84 -44.53
CA ASP A 40 75.72 42.37 -43.34
C ASP A 40 74.22 42.00 -43.29
N GLN A 41 73.91 40.75 -42.93
CA GLN A 41 72.54 40.23 -42.84
C GLN A 41 72.21 39.65 -41.45
N GLN A 42 73.19 39.65 -40.53
CA GLN A 42 73.08 39.08 -39.19
C GLN A 42 72.13 39.87 -38.25
N VAL A 43 72.05 41.20 -38.40
CA VAL A 43 71.33 42.07 -37.45
C VAL A 43 69.81 42.07 -37.65
N VAL A 44 69.32 41.75 -38.85
CA VAL A 44 67.87 41.76 -39.16
C VAL A 44 67.18 40.46 -38.69
N VAL A 45 67.93 39.36 -38.60
CA VAL A 45 67.42 38.06 -38.14
C VAL A 45 67.13 38.07 -36.64
N ASP A 46 68.01 38.66 -35.83
CA ASP A 46 67.84 38.72 -34.38
C ASP A 46 66.62 39.57 -33.95
N GLN A 47 66.30 40.62 -34.69
CA GLN A 47 65.14 41.49 -34.38
C GLN A 47 63.80 40.82 -34.73
N GLN A 48 63.77 40.02 -35.81
CA GLN A 48 62.58 39.27 -36.24
C GLN A 48 62.31 38.07 -35.31
N VAL A 49 63.35 37.35 -34.88
CA VAL A 49 63.23 36.22 -33.94
C VAL A 49 62.68 36.67 -32.59
N VAL A 50 63.10 37.84 -32.09
CA VAL A 50 62.57 38.41 -30.84
C VAL A 50 61.10 38.83 -30.98
N ALA A 51 60.68 39.35 -32.13
CA ALA A 51 59.28 39.71 -32.38
C ALA A 51 58.38 38.47 -32.47
N ASP A 52 58.84 37.43 -33.16
CA ASP A 52 58.12 36.16 -33.28
C ASP A 52 58.03 35.43 -31.92
N GLU A 53 59.08 35.51 -31.10
CA GLU A 53 59.07 34.98 -29.74
C GLU A 53 58.08 35.72 -28.83
N GLN A 54 58.03 37.05 -28.91
CA GLN A 54 57.03 37.85 -28.18
C GLN A 54 55.61 37.55 -28.63
N GLN A 55 55.39 37.34 -29.93
CA GLN A 55 54.10 36.94 -30.47
C GLN A 55 53.69 35.55 -29.97
N ALA A 56 54.60 34.58 -30.00
CA ALA A 56 54.37 33.24 -29.47
C ALA A 56 54.06 33.27 -27.96
N GLN A 57 54.79 34.07 -27.18
CA GLN A 57 54.51 34.24 -25.75
C GLN A 57 53.13 34.86 -25.50
N ALA A 58 52.70 35.82 -26.32
CA ALA A 58 51.37 36.41 -26.24
C ALA A 58 50.26 35.39 -26.57
N GLU A 59 50.47 34.53 -27.57
CA GLU A 59 49.55 33.44 -27.91
C GLU A 59 49.46 32.38 -26.82
N ILE A 60 50.59 31.96 -26.26
CA ILE A 60 50.63 31.04 -25.11
C ILE A 60 49.86 31.63 -23.92
N ALA A 61 50.02 32.93 -23.65
CA ALA A 61 49.28 33.60 -22.58
C ALA A 61 47.76 33.60 -22.82
N LYS A 62 47.32 33.82 -24.08
CA LYS A 62 45.89 33.73 -24.45
C LYS A 62 45.36 32.31 -24.28
N LEU A 63 46.10 31.30 -24.73
CA LEU A 63 45.71 29.89 -24.58
C LEU A 63 45.64 29.47 -23.11
N LYS A 64 46.60 29.87 -22.27
CA LYS A 64 46.57 29.62 -20.82
C LYS A 64 45.32 30.24 -20.16
N LYS A 65 44.95 31.47 -20.53
CA LYS A 65 43.71 32.11 -20.03
C LYS A 65 42.45 31.35 -20.47
N SER A 66 42.41 30.91 -21.73
CA SER A 66 41.29 30.11 -22.26
C SER A 66 41.16 28.78 -21.52
N LEU A 67 42.26 28.05 -21.36
CA LEU A 67 42.31 26.77 -20.63
C LEU A 67 41.89 26.94 -19.17
N HIS A 68 42.36 28.00 -18.50
CA HIS A 68 41.94 28.32 -17.13
C HIS A 68 40.44 28.56 -17.02
N LEU A 69 39.86 29.30 -17.97
CA LEU A 69 38.43 29.54 -18.03
C LEU A 69 37.65 28.24 -18.27
N GLN A 70 38.14 27.37 -19.15
CA GLN A 70 37.55 26.05 -19.37
C GLN A 70 37.60 25.18 -18.11
N SER A 71 38.73 25.14 -17.39
CA SER A 71 38.83 24.41 -16.13
C SER A 71 37.80 24.87 -15.10
N LYS A 72 37.67 26.19 -14.92
CA LYS A 72 36.65 26.78 -14.02
C LYS A 72 35.22 26.40 -14.44
N ARG A 73 34.92 26.39 -15.74
CA ARG A 73 33.61 25.97 -16.26
C ARG A 73 33.34 24.50 -15.96
N MET A 74 34.34 23.63 -16.17
CA MET A 74 34.24 22.21 -15.88
C MET A 74 34.05 21.93 -14.38
N GLU A 75 34.77 22.64 -13.51
CA GLU A 75 34.58 22.56 -12.06
C GLU A 75 33.17 23.00 -11.63
N ALA A 76 32.66 24.10 -12.19
CA ALA A 76 31.31 24.57 -11.92
C ALA A 76 30.26 23.55 -12.37
N TYR A 77 30.46 22.92 -13.53
CA TYR A 77 29.61 21.83 -14.01
C TYR A 77 29.65 20.62 -13.08
N LYS A 78 30.85 20.20 -12.64
CA LYS A 78 31.02 19.09 -11.71
C LYS A 78 30.27 19.33 -10.39
N ARG A 79 30.38 20.53 -9.81
CA ARG A 79 29.63 20.91 -8.61
C ARG A 79 28.11 20.85 -8.83
N ARG A 80 27.64 21.28 -10.01
CA ARG A 80 26.21 21.23 -10.34
C ARG A 80 25.70 19.79 -10.44
N VAL A 81 26.48 18.89 -11.04
CA VAL A 81 26.14 17.45 -11.11
C VAL A 81 26.07 16.85 -9.71
N GLU A 82 27.05 17.11 -8.87
CA GLU A 82 27.08 16.62 -7.48
C GLU A 82 25.85 17.09 -6.67
N VAL A 83 25.44 18.35 -6.82
CA VAL A 83 24.23 18.87 -6.17
C VAL A 83 22.97 18.13 -6.66
N LEU A 84 22.88 17.83 -7.96
CA LEU A 84 21.74 17.10 -8.52
C LEU A 84 21.71 15.63 -8.08
N GLU A 85 22.87 14.97 -8.00
CA GLU A 85 22.98 13.60 -7.49
C GLU A 85 22.55 13.52 -6.02
N ASN A 86 23.02 14.45 -5.19
CA ASN A 86 22.60 14.55 -3.78
C ASN A 86 21.09 14.79 -3.65
N ALA A 87 20.52 15.69 -4.46
CA ALA A 87 19.08 15.95 -4.46
C ALA A 87 18.27 14.71 -4.88
N ASN A 88 18.74 13.95 -5.88
CA ASN A 88 18.12 12.72 -6.32
C ASN A 88 18.20 11.62 -5.25
N GLN A 89 19.32 11.51 -4.54
CA GLN A 89 19.46 10.56 -3.44
C GLN A 89 18.52 10.87 -2.27
N ILE A 90 18.32 12.15 -1.94
CA ILE A 90 17.34 12.57 -0.92
C ILE A 90 15.92 12.22 -1.37
N LYS A 91 15.56 12.50 -2.62
CA LYS A 91 14.26 12.11 -3.19
C LYS A 91 14.04 10.59 -3.13
N GLY A 92 15.06 9.80 -3.48
CA GLY A 92 15.02 8.35 -3.39
C GLY A 92 14.72 7.85 -1.97
N ARG A 93 15.41 8.40 -0.97
CA ARG A 93 15.13 8.08 0.45
C ARG A 93 13.71 8.46 0.86
N HIS A 94 13.22 9.62 0.41
CA HIS A 94 11.87 10.06 0.73
C HIS A 94 10.80 9.14 0.12
N ILE A 95 10.97 8.76 -1.15
CA ILE A 95 10.09 7.81 -1.83
C ILE A 95 10.07 6.47 -1.09
N GLN A 96 11.24 5.95 -0.70
CA GLN A 96 11.32 4.68 0.05
C GLN A 96 10.60 4.75 1.40
N LYS A 97 10.71 5.88 2.10
CA LYS A 97 9.96 6.12 3.34
C LYS A 97 8.45 6.08 3.09
N LEU A 98 7.96 6.84 2.11
CA LEU A 98 6.54 6.86 1.75
C LEU A 98 6.01 5.48 1.33
N GLN A 99 6.82 4.68 0.62
CA GLN A 99 6.45 3.31 0.25
C GLN A 99 6.32 2.41 1.48
N THR A 100 7.23 2.54 2.45
CA THR A 100 7.14 1.79 3.71
C THR A 100 5.91 2.20 4.52
N ASP A 101 5.64 3.50 4.64
CA ASP A 101 4.48 4.04 5.34
C ASP A 101 3.17 3.57 4.67
N SER A 102 3.11 3.60 3.34
CA SER A 102 1.95 3.11 2.57
C SER A 102 1.71 1.62 2.79
N ARG A 103 2.77 0.78 2.83
CA ARG A 103 2.64 -0.65 3.14
C ARG A 103 2.11 -0.88 4.55
N MET A 104 2.62 -0.12 5.53
CA MET A 104 2.14 -0.22 6.91
C MET A 104 0.67 0.16 7.02
N GLN A 105 0.25 1.25 6.37
CA GLN A 105 -1.15 1.66 6.31
C GLN A 105 -2.03 0.58 5.66
N GLN A 106 -1.55 -0.06 4.60
CA GLN A 106 -2.28 -1.14 3.94
C GLN A 106 -2.48 -2.35 4.86
N THR A 107 -1.47 -2.73 5.65
CA THR A 107 -1.60 -3.78 6.66
C THR A 107 -2.63 -3.41 7.74
N VAL A 108 -2.63 -2.16 8.22
CA VAL A 108 -3.61 -1.70 9.21
C VAL A 108 -5.03 -1.74 8.65
N ILE A 109 -5.22 -1.25 7.42
CA ILE A 109 -6.52 -1.29 6.75
C ILE A 109 -7.02 -2.73 6.62
N GLN A 110 -6.16 -3.66 6.20
CA GLN A 110 -6.52 -5.06 6.07
C GLN A 110 -6.92 -5.66 7.43
N GLY A 111 -6.16 -5.41 8.49
CA GLY A 111 -6.49 -5.90 9.83
C GLY A 111 -7.84 -5.39 10.34
N LEU A 112 -8.15 -4.10 10.12
CA LEU A 112 -9.45 -3.52 10.47
C LEU A 112 -10.60 -4.12 9.65
N GLN A 113 -10.38 -4.39 8.36
CA GLN A 113 -11.38 -5.07 7.53
C GLN A 113 -11.66 -6.49 8.01
N GLU A 114 -10.61 -7.25 8.36
CA GLU A 114 -10.77 -8.60 8.92
C GLU A 114 -11.52 -8.57 10.25
N GLN A 115 -11.24 -7.58 11.11
CA GLN A 115 -11.97 -7.40 12.36
C GLN A 115 -13.45 -7.06 12.10
N ASN A 116 -13.74 -6.09 11.23
CA ASN A 116 -15.12 -5.74 10.87
C ASN A 116 -15.91 -6.93 10.31
N ASN A 117 -15.25 -7.79 9.51
CA ASN A 117 -15.89 -8.99 8.98
C ASN A 117 -16.24 -9.98 10.11
N ARG A 118 -15.35 -10.17 11.08
CA ARG A 118 -15.63 -11.02 12.26
C ARG A 118 -16.77 -10.45 13.10
N ASP A 119 -16.79 -9.14 13.29
CA ASP A 119 -17.84 -8.47 14.06
C ASP A 119 -19.20 -8.57 13.35
N ALA A 120 -19.22 -8.48 12.02
CA ALA A 120 -20.43 -8.69 11.21
C ALA A 120 -21.01 -10.10 11.39
N ASP A 121 -20.16 -11.14 11.37
CA ASP A 121 -20.61 -12.53 11.59
C ASP A 121 -21.24 -12.72 12.98
N VAL A 122 -20.67 -12.08 14.00
CA VAL A 122 -21.18 -12.11 15.38
C VAL A 122 -22.53 -11.39 15.47
N ILE A 123 -22.65 -10.20 14.86
CA ILE A 123 -23.91 -9.45 14.81
C ILE A 123 -25.00 -10.29 14.11
N ASP A 124 -24.68 -10.90 12.98
CA ASP A 124 -25.60 -11.76 12.22
C ASP A 124 -26.03 -13.00 13.01
N TYR A 125 -25.14 -13.57 13.83
CA TYR A 125 -25.48 -14.65 14.74
C TYR A 125 -26.51 -14.20 15.79
N TYR A 126 -26.27 -13.08 16.47
CA TYR A 126 -27.19 -12.57 17.49
C TYR A 126 -28.54 -12.16 16.90
N HIS A 127 -28.54 -11.55 15.72
CA HIS A 127 -29.76 -11.18 15.03
C HIS A 127 -30.62 -12.40 14.67
N ARG A 128 -30.00 -13.48 14.14
CA ARG A 128 -30.70 -14.75 13.88
C ARG A 128 -31.26 -15.38 15.15
N MET A 129 -30.49 -15.38 16.23
CA MET A 129 -30.94 -15.90 17.53
C MET A 129 -32.11 -15.09 18.08
N GLN A 130 -32.06 -13.76 18.00
CA GLN A 130 -33.14 -12.87 18.43
C GLN A 130 -34.40 -13.09 17.60
N GLN A 131 -34.27 -13.22 16.27
CA GLN A 131 -35.40 -13.54 15.40
C GLN A 131 -36.04 -14.89 15.76
N ALA A 132 -35.23 -15.93 15.98
CA ALA A 132 -35.72 -17.23 16.42
C ALA A 132 -36.46 -17.12 17.77
N TYR A 133 -35.89 -16.40 18.74
CA TYR A 133 -36.52 -16.13 20.03
C TYR A 133 -37.87 -15.41 19.86
N VAL A 134 -37.91 -14.30 19.12
CA VAL A 134 -39.14 -13.53 18.90
C VAL A 134 -40.20 -14.37 18.17
N SER A 135 -39.80 -15.14 17.16
CA SER A 135 -40.73 -16.01 16.42
C SER A 135 -41.33 -17.10 17.30
N ALA A 136 -40.55 -17.67 18.23
CA ALA A 136 -41.03 -18.67 19.19
C ALA A 136 -42.01 -18.08 20.23
N HIS A 137 -41.95 -16.76 20.46
CA HIS A 137 -42.82 -16.05 21.41
C HIS A 137 -44.03 -15.38 20.75
N ARG A 138 -44.29 -15.66 19.47
CA ARG A 138 -45.46 -15.14 18.75
C ARG A 138 -46.48 -16.22 18.46
N CYS A 139 -47.75 -15.83 18.45
CA CYS A 139 -48.83 -16.68 17.98
C CYS A 139 -48.70 -16.92 16.48
N SER A 140 -48.70 -18.18 16.05
CA SER A 140 -48.63 -18.54 14.62
C SER A 140 -49.82 -18.04 13.78
N VAL A 141 -50.92 -17.64 14.43
CA VAL A 141 -52.17 -17.20 13.79
C VAL A 141 -52.27 -15.68 13.75
N CYS A 142 -52.28 -15.00 14.91
CA CYS A 142 -52.40 -13.55 14.96
C CYS A 142 -51.06 -12.79 14.94
N GLN A 143 -49.92 -13.49 15.00
CA GLN A 143 -48.57 -12.91 15.04
C GLN A 143 -48.27 -12.00 16.25
N GLU A 144 -49.19 -11.92 17.22
CA GLU A 144 -48.99 -11.17 18.46
C GLU A 144 -48.09 -11.93 19.44
N LEU A 145 -47.38 -11.18 20.30
CA LEU A 145 -46.52 -11.75 21.33
C LEU A 145 -47.34 -12.39 22.45
N TYR A 146 -46.87 -13.54 22.91
CA TYR A 146 -47.45 -14.21 24.06
C TYR A 146 -47.24 -13.39 25.34
N ASN A 147 -48.28 -13.33 26.16
CA ASN A 147 -48.26 -12.64 27.45
C ASN A 147 -48.91 -13.52 28.53
N SER A 148 -48.98 -13.02 29.77
CA SER A 148 -49.63 -13.73 30.89
C SER A 148 -51.15 -13.49 30.96
N GLY A 149 -51.73 -12.76 30.00
CA GLY A 149 -53.14 -12.40 29.96
C GLY A 149 -53.84 -13.10 28.80
N ASP A 150 -54.54 -12.33 27.97
CA ASP A 150 -55.35 -12.89 26.88
C ASP A 150 -54.52 -13.65 25.84
N ASN A 151 -53.28 -13.24 25.59
CA ASN A 151 -52.38 -13.92 24.66
C ASN A 151 -51.53 -15.00 25.35
N THR A 152 -52.12 -15.77 26.26
CA THR A 152 -51.43 -16.89 26.89
C THR A 152 -51.20 -18.02 25.86
N PRO A 153 -49.97 -18.61 25.77
CA PRO A 153 -49.68 -19.67 24.82
C PRO A 153 -50.30 -21.01 25.26
N HIS A 154 -51.10 -21.59 24.38
CA HIS A 154 -51.64 -22.94 24.49
C HIS A 154 -50.89 -23.88 23.54
N VAL A 155 -50.18 -24.86 24.10
CA VAL A 155 -49.44 -25.86 23.33
C VAL A 155 -50.38 -26.99 22.91
N LEU A 156 -50.48 -27.22 21.60
CA LEU A 156 -51.23 -28.31 20.98
C LEU A 156 -50.45 -29.63 21.09
N ASP A 157 -51.12 -30.79 20.95
CA ASP A 157 -50.44 -32.10 21.02
C ASP A 157 -49.36 -32.30 19.95
N CYS A 158 -49.44 -31.56 18.85
CA CYS A 158 -48.42 -31.56 17.81
C CYS A 158 -47.18 -30.72 18.16
N GLY A 159 -47.16 -30.06 19.32
CA GLY A 159 -46.04 -29.25 19.83
C GLY A 159 -46.08 -27.76 19.46
N HIS A 160 -47.02 -27.33 18.61
CA HIS A 160 -47.15 -25.91 18.23
C HIS A 160 -47.99 -25.13 19.25
N ALA A 161 -47.68 -23.86 19.43
CA ALA A 161 -48.42 -22.96 20.30
C ALA A 161 -49.33 -22.01 19.50
N VAL A 162 -50.50 -21.71 20.08
CA VAL A 162 -51.45 -20.67 19.65
C VAL A 162 -51.94 -19.90 20.88
N CYS A 163 -52.35 -18.64 20.74
CA CYS A 163 -52.94 -17.91 21.87
C CYS A 163 -54.40 -18.35 22.13
N GLY A 164 -54.91 -18.15 23.34
CA GLY A 164 -56.28 -18.50 23.72
C GLY A 164 -57.35 -17.98 22.75
N PRO A 165 -57.36 -16.68 22.42
CA PRO A 165 -58.32 -16.10 21.46
C PRO A 165 -58.26 -16.73 20.07
N CYS A 166 -57.07 -17.14 19.62
CA CYS A 166 -56.92 -17.85 18.35
C CYS A 166 -57.34 -19.32 18.46
N LEU A 167 -57.10 -19.96 19.59
CA LEU A 167 -57.55 -21.32 19.87
C LEU A 167 -59.07 -21.40 19.79
N ASP A 168 -59.78 -20.50 20.46
CA ASP A 168 -61.25 -20.46 20.49
C ASP A 168 -61.86 -20.27 19.09
N ARG A 169 -61.21 -19.49 18.23
CA ARG A 169 -61.62 -19.29 16.83
C ARG A 169 -61.35 -20.48 15.93
N LEU A 170 -60.37 -21.32 16.28
CA LEU A 170 -59.95 -22.48 15.49
C LEU A 170 -60.66 -23.77 15.87
N ILE A 171 -61.31 -23.81 17.03
CA ILE A 171 -62.10 -24.95 17.48
C ILE A 171 -63.33 -25.09 16.58
N ILE A 172 -63.51 -26.28 16.01
CA ILE A 172 -64.70 -26.61 15.22
C ILE A 172 -65.75 -27.17 16.20
N PRO A 173 -66.92 -26.53 16.33
CA PRO A 173 -67.96 -27.05 17.22
C PRO A 173 -68.46 -28.41 16.71
N PRO A 174 -68.65 -29.40 17.60
CA PRO A 174 -69.18 -30.69 17.20
C PRO A 174 -70.64 -30.57 16.73
N PRO A 175 -71.11 -31.46 15.85
CA PRO A 175 -72.52 -31.52 15.47
C PRO A 175 -73.41 -31.79 16.71
N PRO A 176 -74.64 -31.25 16.75
CA PRO A 176 -75.48 -31.17 17.95
C PRO A 176 -75.89 -32.52 18.58
N ASN A 177 -75.62 -33.65 17.92
CA ASN A 177 -76.06 -34.98 18.33
C ASN A 177 -74.91 -35.90 18.78
N GLN A 178 -73.74 -35.34 19.12
CA GLN A 178 -72.53 -36.13 19.33
C GLN A 178 -71.68 -35.56 20.48
N THR A 179 -71.45 -36.36 21.53
CA THR A 179 -70.61 -36.03 22.69
C THR A 179 -69.12 -36.27 22.38
N VAL A 180 -68.61 -35.63 21.33
CA VAL A 180 -67.22 -35.85 20.87
C VAL A 180 -66.28 -34.76 21.34
N ASP A 181 -65.02 -35.16 21.51
CA ASP A 181 -63.89 -34.28 21.82
C ASP A 181 -63.78 -33.13 20.81
N LEU A 182 -63.44 -31.93 21.28
CA LEU A 182 -63.22 -30.76 20.44
C LEU A 182 -62.01 -31.03 19.53
N VAL A 183 -62.18 -30.91 18.22
CA VAL A 183 -61.11 -31.15 17.25
C VAL A 183 -60.68 -29.84 16.60
N LEU A 184 -59.37 -29.65 16.45
CA LEU A 184 -58.82 -28.58 15.62
C LEU A 184 -57.77 -29.10 14.64
N ARG A 185 -57.53 -28.34 13.58
CA ARG A 185 -56.37 -28.54 12.70
C ARG A 185 -55.31 -27.51 13.04
N CYS A 186 -54.09 -27.98 13.34
CA CYS A 186 -52.98 -27.09 13.64
C CYS A 186 -52.67 -26.20 12.42
N PRO A 187 -52.59 -24.86 12.58
CA PRO A 187 -52.29 -23.94 11.47
C PRO A 187 -50.87 -24.10 10.92
N VAL A 188 -49.94 -24.64 11.72
CA VAL A 188 -48.53 -24.80 11.33
C VAL A 188 -48.29 -26.13 10.59
N CYS A 189 -48.62 -27.26 11.21
CA CYS A 189 -48.32 -28.59 10.64
C CYS A 189 -49.53 -29.34 10.08
N ARG A 190 -50.73 -28.75 10.12
CA ARG A 190 -51.99 -29.31 9.60
C ARG A 190 -52.44 -30.64 10.21
N LYS A 191 -51.75 -31.14 11.24
CA LYS A 191 -52.17 -32.31 12.02
C LYS A 191 -53.46 -32.00 12.77
N ILE A 192 -54.33 -33.00 12.83
CA ILE A 192 -55.56 -32.97 13.63
C ILE A 192 -55.16 -33.16 15.09
N VAL A 193 -55.63 -32.27 15.96
CA VAL A 193 -55.32 -32.25 17.39
C VAL A 193 -56.63 -32.25 18.17
N TYR A 194 -56.67 -33.02 19.26
CA TYR A 194 -57.82 -33.10 20.15
C TYR A 194 -57.64 -32.13 21.32
N VAL A 195 -58.52 -31.16 21.43
CA VAL A 195 -58.50 -30.18 22.52
C VAL A 195 -59.29 -30.74 23.69
N PHE A 196 -58.58 -31.28 24.67
CA PHE A 196 -59.18 -31.63 25.95
C PHE A 196 -59.13 -30.41 26.88
N PRO A 197 -60.29 -29.86 27.33
CA PRO A 197 -60.33 -28.71 28.23
C PRO A 197 -59.55 -28.93 29.54
N ALA A 198 -59.39 -30.18 29.96
CA ALA A 198 -58.64 -30.55 31.16
C ALA A 198 -57.12 -30.75 30.95
N ARG A 199 -56.62 -30.78 29.70
CA ARG A 199 -55.21 -31.12 29.40
C ARG A 199 -54.46 -30.09 28.57
N SER A 200 -55.11 -29.04 28.06
CA SER A 200 -54.40 -27.93 27.44
C SER A 200 -53.43 -27.30 28.45
N ARG A 201 -52.14 -27.57 28.30
CA ARG A 201 -51.12 -27.11 29.24
C ARG A 201 -50.89 -25.62 29.00
N VAL A 202 -51.44 -24.80 29.89
CA VAL A 202 -51.07 -23.39 29.97
C VAL A 202 -49.64 -23.32 30.48
N LEU A 203 -48.73 -22.81 29.66
CA LEU A 203 -47.37 -22.54 30.11
C LEU A 203 -47.39 -21.32 31.02
N LYS A 204 -47.47 -21.54 32.35
CA LYS A 204 -47.23 -20.47 33.32
C LYS A 204 -45.78 -19.99 33.18
N GLN A 205 -45.59 -18.70 32.93
CA GLN A 205 -44.29 -18.06 32.67
C GLN A 205 -43.30 -18.10 33.84
N GLU A 206 -43.63 -18.72 34.98
CA GLU A 206 -42.76 -18.78 36.17
C GLU A 206 -41.40 -19.46 35.88
N LYS A 207 -41.31 -20.33 34.88
CA LYS A 207 -40.03 -20.92 34.43
C LYS A 207 -39.25 -20.04 33.44
N MET A 208 -39.87 -19.06 32.78
CA MET A 208 -39.19 -18.14 31.84
C MET A 208 -38.48 -16.99 32.56
N LYS A 209 -38.98 -16.54 33.72
CA LYS A 209 -38.31 -15.48 34.51
C LYS A 209 -36.92 -15.90 35.02
N LYS A 210 -36.72 -17.18 35.33
CA LYS A 210 -35.42 -17.69 35.82
C LYS A 210 -34.31 -17.73 34.77
N VAL A 211 -34.64 -17.69 33.47
CA VAL A 211 -33.64 -17.59 32.40
C VAL A 211 -33.24 -16.12 32.22
N ASN A 212 -34.22 -15.20 32.23
CA ASN A 212 -33.99 -13.77 32.05
C ASN A 212 -33.21 -13.10 33.21
N GLU A 213 -33.30 -13.66 34.43
CA GLU A 213 -32.53 -13.14 35.58
C GLU A 213 -31.05 -13.58 35.58
N ASN A 214 -30.73 -14.67 34.87
CA ASN A 214 -29.34 -15.08 34.63
C ASN A 214 -28.72 -14.40 33.40
N ASP A 215 -29.51 -14.05 32.37
CA ASP A 215 -29.00 -13.31 31.20
C ASP A 215 -28.77 -11.82 31.48
N ARG A 216 -29.44 -11.23 32.49
CA ARG A 216 -29.12 -9.88 33.01
C ARG A 216 -27.79 -9.80 33.76
N LYS A 217 -27.12 -10.94 34.00
CA LYS A 217 -25.77 -11.01 34.58
C LYS A 217 -24.66 -11.25 33.55
N MET A 218 -24.97 -11.31 32.25
CA MET A 218 -23.93 -11.11 31.23
C MET A 218 -23.63 -9.61 31.14
N ASP A 219 -22.71 -9.20 32.00
CA ASP A 219 -21.77 -8.09 31.87
C ASP A 219 -22.10 -7.08 30.76
N VAL A 220 -22.88 -6.07 31.13
CA VAL A 220 -22.60 -4.72 30.64
C VAL A 220 -21.21 -4.40 31.20
N CYS A 221 -20.14 -4.59 30.43
CA CYS A 221 -18.88 -3.94 30.72
C CYS A 221 -19.12 -2.43 30.60
N PRO A 222 -19.09 -1.64 31.69
CA PRO A 222 -18.78 -0.24 31.54
C PRO A 222 -17.29 -0.15 31.20
N ASP A 223 -16.90 0.90 30.48
CA ASP A 223 -15.52 1.29 30.20
C ASP A 223 -14.82 0.61 29.01
N PHE A 224 -15.32 0.92 27.81
CA PHE A 224 -14.41 1.20 26.68
C PHE A 224 -13.98 2.67 26.76
N HIS A 225 -13.08 3.00 27.71
CA HIS A 225 -12.29 4.23 27.63
C HIS A 225 -11.19 4.00 26.57
N VAL A 226 -11.48 4.40 25.33
CA VAL A 226 -10.46 4.52 24.28
C VAL A 226 -9.81 5.90 24.45
N SER A 227 -8.84 5.99 25.35
CA SER A 227 -7.96 7.16 25.41
C SER A 227 -6.60 6.75 25.93
N GLU A 228 -5.58 6.96 25.09
CA GLU A 228 -4.15 7.05 25.41
C GLU A 228 -3.36 5.74 25.57
N CYS A 229 -2.89 5.23 24.43
CA CYS A 229 -1.58 4.59 24.32
C CYS A 229 -0.88 5.14 23.08
N LEU A 230 -0.46 6.41 23.18
CA LEU A 230 0.56 7.03 22.33
C LEU A 230 1.61 7.62 23.28
N PHE A 231 2.87 7.28 23.02
CA PHE A 231 4.12 7.74 23.64
C PHE A 231 4.61 7.00 24.91
N GLY A 232 5.73 6.31 24.71
CA GLY A 232 6.56 5.61 25.68
C GLY A 232 7.58 4.74 24.97
#